data_AF-A0A927DV19-F1
#
_entry.id   AF-A0A927DV19-F1
#
_cell.length_a   1.000
_cell.length_b   1.000
_cell.length_c   1.000
_cell.angle_alpha   90.00
_cell.angle_beta   90.00
_cell.angle_gamma   90.00
#
_symmetry.space_group_name_H-M   'P 1'
#
loop_
_entity.id
_entity.type
_entity.pdbx_description
1 polymer ?
#
loop_
_entity_poly.entity_id
_entity_poly.type
_entity_poly.pdbx_seq_one_letter_code
_entity_poly.pdbx_strand_id
1 'polypeptide(L)'
;MSWQVNGVTLDARKTVTFRQNDRGQLTPCLKPEDLLQAGVNPAVLSQAPGATSRSCPELNALLPGSTVNFDFAHQRLVMTIPQALMTHRARDNVPSALWDEGISAFQSNYRYSGASQRTREGSTERDNYLMLKSGVNVGASAPARQQ
;
A
#
# COMPACT_ATOMS: atom_id res chain seq x y z
N MET A 1 16.33 0.21 19.24
CA MET A 1 15.68 1.54 19.35
C MET A 1 14.34 1.52 18.62
N SER A 2 13.43 2.41 18.97
CA SER A 2 12.27 2.72 18.09
C SER A 2 12.72 3.69 17.00
N TRP A 3 12.03 3.67 15.85
CA TRP A 3 12.34 4.57 14.74
C TRP A 3 11.04 5.03 14.08
N GLN A 4 11.04 6.30 13.69
CA GLN A 4 9.86 7.01 13.23
C GLN A 4 10.21 7.79 11.95
N VAL A 5 9.35 7.69 10.95
CA VAL A 5 9.50 8.37 9.65
C VAL A 5 8.25 9.19 9.40
N ASN A 6 8.40 10.51 9.19
CA ASN A 6 7.28 11.41 8.90
C ASN A 6 6.11 11.30 9.90
N GLY A 7 6.40 11.08 11.18
CA GLY A 7 5.39 10.92 12.22
C GLY A 7 4.90 9.49 12.45
N VAL A 8 5.23 8.51 11.59
CA VAL A 8 4.80 7.11 11.73
C VAL A 8 5.90 6.26 12.36
N THR A 9 5.58 5.53 13.43
CA THR A 9 6.52 4.58 14.05
C THR A 9 6.51 3.28 13.27
N LEU A 10 7.69 2.77 12.91
CA LEU A 10 7.81 1.50 12.20
C LEU A 10 7.88 0.36 13.21
N ASP A 11 7.11 -0.71 12.98
CA ASP A 11 6.92 -1.82 13.94
C ASP A 11 8.20 -2.61 14.25
N ALA A 12 9.17 -2.59 13.34
CA ALA A 12 10.45 -3.28 13.53
C ALA A 12 11.37 -2.49 14.47
N ARG A 13 11.86 -3.12 15.55
CA ARG A 13 13.00 -2.55 16.30
C ARG A 13 14.28 -2.71 15.50
N LYS A 14 15.10 -1.67 15.50
CA LYS A 14 16.36 -1.66 14.74
C LYS A 14 17.55 -1.34 15.63
N THR A 15 18.71 -1.87 15.26
CA THR A 15 20.01 -1.44 15.77
C THR A 15 20.65 -0.58 14.68
N VAL A 16 21.00 0.64 15.03
CA VAL A 16 21.63 1.60 14.11
C VAL A 16 22.96 2.01 14.69
N THR A 17 24.01 1.95 13.87
CA THR A 17 25.35 2.40 14.25
C THR A 17 25.43 3.91 14.03
N PHE A 18 25.88 4.64 15.04
CA PHE A 18 26.17 6.06 14.90
C PHE A 18 27.63 6.29 14.58
N ARG A 19 27.91 7.29 13.74
CA ARG A 19 29.25 7.77 13.44
C ARG A 19 29.30 9.26 13.71
N GLN A 20 30.49 9.75 14.03
CA GLN A 20 30.70 11.18 14.15
C GLN A 20 30.94 11.75 12.75
N ASN A 21 30.23 12.80 12.39
CA ASN A 21 30.45 13.55 11.16
C ASN A 21 31.58 14.59 11.32
N ASP A 22 31.94 15.27 10.23
CA ASP A 22 33.02 16.27 10.20
C ASP A 22 32.77 17.46 11.16
N ARG A 23 31.53 17.65 11.63
CA ARG A 23 31.14 18.69 12.59
C ARG A 23 31.11 18.20 14.03
N GLY A 24 31.56 16.97 14.29
CA GLY A 24 31.58 16.38 15.61
C GLY A 24 30.22 15.85 16.10
N GLN A 25 29.19 15.83 15.24
CA GLN A 25 27.85 15.37 15.60
C GLN A 25 27.66 13.88 15.33
N LEU A 26 26.91 13.19 16.18
CA LEU A 26 26.55 11.79 15.96
C LEU A 26 25.43 11.69 14.92
N THR A 27 25.71 11.03 13.81
CA THR A 27 24.76 10.78 12.74
C THR A 27 24.58 9.28 12.52
N PRO A 28 23.33 8.82 12.31
CA PRO A 28 23.05 7.41 12.10
C PRO A 28 23.55 6.97 10.73
N CYS A 29 24.26 5.85 10.67
CA CYS A 29 24.54 5.19 9.42
C CYS A 29 23.32 4.36 9.00
N LEU A 30 22.61 4.84 7.99
CA LEU A 30 21.44 4.17 7.39
C LEU A 30 21.86 3.52 6.08
N LYS A 31 21.58 2.22 5.95
CA LYS A 31 21.83 1.48 4.71
C LYS A 31 20.69 1.70 3.71
N PRO A 32 20.92 1.44 2.40
CA PRO A 32 19.86 1.51 1.40
C PRO A 32 18.63 0.65 1.77
N GLU A 33 18.84 -0.55 2.32
CA GLU A 33 17.76 -1.42 2.81
C GLU A 33 16.91 -0.77 3.92
N ASP A 34 17.51 0.10 4.74
CA ASP A 34 16.84 0.80 5.82
C ASP A 34 15.93 1.90 5.27
N LEU A 35 16.39 2.58 4.22
CA LEU A 35 15.67 3.65 3.55
C LEU A 35 14.51 3.09 2.72
N LEU A 36 14.67 1.91 2.12
CA LEU A 36 13.58 1.18 1.47
C LEU A 36 12.48 0.82 2.48
N GLN A 37 12.85 0.32 3.66
CA GLN A 37 11.91 0.05 4.75
C GLN A 37 11.25 1.33 5.27
N ALA A 38 11.97 2.47 5.27
CA ALA A 38 11.41 3.79 5.58
C ALA A 38 10.44 4.32 4.50
N GLY A 39 10.31 3.64 3.37
CA GLY A 39 9.39 4.00 2.29
C GLY A 39 9.97 4.91 1.21
N VAL A 40 11.29 5.09 1.18
CA VAL A 40 11.98 5.83 0.10
C VAL A 40 11.80 5.10 -1.23
N ASN A 41 11.63 5.85 -2.32
CA ASN A 41 11.48 5.28 -3.65
C ASN A 41 12.77 4.59 -4.11
N PRO A 42 12.74 3.30 -4.51
CA PRO A 42 13.92 2.60 -5.02
C PRO A 42 14.61 3.32 -6.19
N ALA A 43 13.84 3.99 -7.06
CA ALA A 43 14.38 4.75 -8.20
C ALA A 43 15.16 6.01 -7.77
N VAL A 44 14.84 6.57 -6.60
CA VAL A 44 15.59 7.69 -6.01
C VAL A 44 16.89 7.17 -5.43
N LEU A 45 16.86 6.03 -4.72
CA LEU A 45 18.06 5.43 -4.12
C LEU A 45 19.07 4.95 -5.16
N SER A 46 18.62 4.42 -6.31
CA SER A 46 19.52 3.97 -7.37
C SER A 46 20.28 5.11 -8.07
N GLN A 47 19.74 6.33 -8.02
CA GLN A 47 20.36 7.52 -8.58
C GLN A 47 21.20 8.30 -7.55
N ALA A 48 21.07 7.97 -6.26
CA ALA A 48 21.73 8.70 -5.19
C ALA A 48 23.24 8.36 -5.13
N PRO A 49 24.14 9.34 -5.34
CA PRO A 49 25.57 9.09 -5.32
C PRO A 49 26.02 8.65 -3.92
N GLY A 50 26.76 7.55 -3.84
CA GLY A 50 27.23 7.01 -2.55
C GLY A 50 26.22 6.11 -1.83
N ALA A 51 25.14 5.67 -2.49
CA ALA A 51 24.25 4.61 -2.00
C ALA A 51 24.87 3.20 -2.07
N THR A 52 26.15 3.05 -1.72
CA THR A 52 26.79 1.73 -1.61
C THR A 52 26.65 1.24 -0.18
N SER A 53 26.56 -0.08 0.04
CA SER A 53 26.45 -0.67 1.39
C SER A 53 27.65 -0.36 2.30
N ARG A 54 28.75 0.17 1.74
CA ARG A 54 30.01 0.45 2.42
C ARG A 54 30.18 1.93 2.81
N SER A 55 29.41 2.83 2.21
CA SER A 55 29.41 4.25 2.52
C SER A 55 28.21 4.60 3.43
N CYS A 56 28.47 5.38 4.49
CA CYS A 56 27.44 5.94 5.38
C CYS A 56 27.31 7.45 5.09
N PRO A 57 26.74 7.86 3.94
CA PRO A 57 26.54 9.28 3.67
C PRO A 57 25.52 9.87 4.64
N GLU A 58 25.65 11.16 4.90
CA GLU A 58 24.65 11.94 5.64
C GLU A 58 23.28 11.83 4.94
N LEU A 59 22.21 11.67 5.73
CA LEU A 59 20.86 11.47 5.18
C LEU A 59 20.46 12.63 4.25
N ASN A 60 20.80 13.87 4.63
CA ASN A 60 20.50 15.04 3.80
C ASN A 60 21.33 15.12 2.51
N ALA A 61 22.53 14.53 2.49
CA ALA A 61 23.35 14.45 1.28
C ALA A 61 22.80 13.41 0.30
N LEU A 62 22.26 12.30 0.84
CA LEU A 62 21.63 11.25 0.05
C LEU A 62 20.22 11.62 -0.43
N LEU A 63 19.45 12.27 0.44
CA LEU A 63 18.05 12.65 0.21
C LEU A 63 17.86 14.14 0.60
N PRO A 64 18.03 15.06 -0.35
CA PRO A 64 17.97 16.49 -0.08
C PRO A 64 16.67 16.92 0.61
N GLY A 65 16.80 17.71 1.68
CA GLY A 65 15.65 18.16 2.48
C GLY A 65 15.19 17.16 3.54
N SER A 66 15.88 16.04 3.69
CA SER A 66 15.62 15.09 4.77
C SER A 66 16.37 15.48 6.05
N THR A 67 15.74 15.24 7.20
CA THR A 67 16.33 15.49 8.52
C THR A 67 16.35 14.23 9.35
N VAL A 68 17.32 14.13 10.25
CA VAL A 68 17.42 13.03 11.20
C VAL A 68 17.80 13.55 12.57
N ASN A 69 17.09 13.11 13.59
CA ASN A 69 17.32 13.45 14.98
C ASN A 69 17.21 12.20 15.85
N PHE A 70 18.13 12.04 16.80
CA PHE A 70 18.07 10.95 17.77
C PHE A 70 17.73 11.47 19.15
N ASP A 71 16.63 10.96 19.69
CA ASP A 71 16.17 11.22 21.06
C ASP A 71 16.77 10.16 21.98
N PHE A 72 17.84 10.52 22.68
CA PHE A 72 18.56 9.64 23.61
C PHE A 72 17.71 9.22 24.81
N ALA A 73 16.85 10.12 25.31
CA ALA A 73 16.03 9.86 26.48
C ALA A 73 15.00 8.75 26.21
N HIS A 74 14.45 8.73 25.00
CA HIS A 74 13.44 7.74 24.60
C HIS A 74 13.98 6.64 23.67
N GLN A 75 15.29 6.63 23.41
CA GLN A 75 15.94 5.73 22.44
C GLN A 75 15.16 5.66 21.11
N ARG A 76 14.88 6.83 20.54
CA ARG A 76 14.04 6.97 19.35
C ARG A 76 14.75 7.75 18.25
N LEU A 77 14.82 7.14 17.07
CA LEU A 77 15.31 7.82 15.86
C LEU A 77 14.14 8.44 15.11
N VAL A 78 14.15 9.76 14.93
CA VAL A 78 13.11 10.50 14.21
C VAL A 78 13.68 11.03 12.91
N MET A 79 13.06 10.65 11.79
CA MET A 79 13.44 11.08 10.45
C MET A 79 12.28 11.79 9.76
N THR A 80 12.61 12.84 9.01
CA THR A 80 11.69 13.49 8.08
C THR A 80 12.25 13.35 6.67
N ILE A 81 11.43 12.84 5.75
CA ILE A 81 11.81 12.61 4.35
C ILE A 81 10.75 13.28 3.45
N PRO A 82 11.15 14.12 2.48
CA PRO A 82 10.22 14.73 1.54
C PRO A 82 9.38 13.69 0.78
N GLN A 83 8.07 13.92 0.69
CA GLN A 83 7.14 13.00 0.02
C GLN A 83 7.49 12.74 -1.45
N ALA A 84 8.13 13.71 -2.13
CA ALA A 84 8.59 13.55 -3.51
C ALA A 84 9.68 12.47 -3.67
N LEU A 85 10.38 12.12 -2.59
CA LEU A 85 11.43 11.09 -2.57
C LEU A 85 10.88 9.73 -2.08
N MET A 86 9.64 9.68 -1.61
CA MET A 86 9.01 8.47 -1.12
C MET A 86 8.32 7.70 -2.25
N THR A 87 8.16 6.39 -2.06
CA THR A 87 7.33 5.58 -2.95
C THR A 87 5.90 6.11 -2.89
N HIS A 88 5.39 6.58 -4.02
CA HIS A 88 4.04 7.11 -4.10
C HIS A 88 3.03 5.99 -3.83
N ARG A 89 2.47 5.97 -2.62
CA ARG A 89 1.27 5.19 -2.33
C ARG A 89 0.11 6.16 -2.52
N ALA A 90 -0.67 5.99 -3.59
CA ALA A 90 -1.97 6.64 -3.64
C ALA A 90 -2.73 6.22 -2.37
N ARG A 91 -3.46 7.18 -1.76
CA ARG A 91 -4.33 6.82 -0.64
C ARG A 91 -5.26 5.71 -1.11
N ASP A 92 -5.43 4.69 -0.27
CA ASP A 92 -6.26 3.52 -0.54
C ASP A 92 -5.74 2.55 -1.62
N ASN A 93 -4.47 2.69 -2.06
CA ASN A 93 -3.86 1.69 -2.94
C ASN A 93 -3.48 0.42 -2.18
N VAL A 94 -4.23 -0.66 -2.41
CA VAL A 94 -3.93 -2.00 -1.89
C VAL A 94 -2.96 -2.69 -2.85
N PRO A 95 -1.77 -3.14 -2.40
CA PRO A 95 -0.84 -3.89 -3.25
C PRO A 95 -1.50 -5.08 -3.94
N SER A 96 -1.21 -5.28 -5.24
CA SER A 96 -1.76 -6.39 -6.02
C SER A 96 -1.44 -7.77 -5.44
N ALA A 97 -0.31 -7.88 -4.72
CA ALA A 97 0.06 -9.11 -4.02
C ALA A 97 -0.89 -9.49 -2.87
N LEU A 98 -1.73 -8.57 -2.40
CA LEU A 98 -2.74 -8.82 -1.36
C LEU A 98 -4.13 -9.05 -1.95
N TRP A 99 -4.29 -9.03 -3.27
CA TRP A 99 -5.58 -9.25 -3.91
C TRP A 99 -5.89 -10.74 -3.91
N ASP A 100 -7.11 -11.07 -3.48
CA ASP A 100 -7.63 -12.43 -3.59
C ASP A 100 -8.33 -12.59 -4.95
N GLU A 101 -7.87 -13.56 -5.74
CA GLU A 101 -8.46 -13.92 -7.03
C GLU A 101 -9.81 -14.64 -6.88
N GLY A 102 -10.17 -15.00 -5.65
CA GLY A 102 -11.37 -15.77 -5.33
C GLY A 102 -11.24 -17.24 -5.70
N ILE A 103 -12.35 -17.96 -5.59
CA ILE A 103 -12.43 -19.40 -5.91
C ILE A 103 -13.13 -19.62 -7.24
N SER A 104 -12.72 -20.63 -8.00
CA SER A 104 -13.48 -21.06 -9.17
C SER A 104 -14.87 -21.54 -8.75
N ALA A 105 -15.93 -20.96 -9.31
CA ALA A 105 -17.29 -21.30 -8.95
C ALA A 105 -18.23 -21.21 -10.15
N PHE A 106 -19.34 -21.94 -10.06
CA PHE A 106 -20.48 -21.80 -10.93
C PHE A 106 -21.64 -21.19 -10.13
N GLN A 107 -22.28 -20.17 -10.68
CA GLN A 107 -23.42 -19.49 -10.07
C GLN A 107 -24.63 -19.53 -10.99
N SER A 108 -25.81 -19.69 -10.40
CA SER A 108 -27.10 -19.64 -11.08
C SER A 108 -28.09 -18.85 -10.25
N ASN A 109 -28.63 -17.78 -10.82
CA ASN A 109 -29.61 -16.91 -10.18
C ASN A 109 -30.93 -17.03 -10.93
N TYR A 110 -32.03 -17.28 -10.22
CA TYR A 110 -33.37 -17.31 -10.81
C TYR A 110 -34.23 -16.19 -10.25
N ARG A 111 -35.11 -15.63 -11.09
CA ARG A 111 -36.14 -14.68 -10.70
C ARG A 111 -37.45 -15.07 -11.35
N TYR A 112 -38.46 -15.30 -10.53
CA TYR A 112 -39.83 -15.54 -10.99
C TYR A 112 -40.70 -14.34 -10.61
N SER A 113 -41.52 -13.86 -11.54
CA SER A 113 -42.49 -12.80 -11.29
C SER A 113 -43.80 -13.11 -12.03
N GLY A 114 -44.91 -12.99 -11.31
CA GLY A 114 -46.24 -13.12 -11.89
C GLY A 114 -47.04 -11.82 -11.74
N ALA A 115 -47.88 -11.52 -12.71
CA ALA A 115 -48.87 -10.46 -12.67
C ALA A 115 -50.24 -11.04 -13.00
N SER A 116 -51.29 -10.54 -12.37
CA SER A 116 -52.67 -10.87 -12.76
C SER A 116 -53.49 -9.60 -12.80
N GLN A 117 -54.18 -9.40 -13.92
CA GLN A 117 -55.06 -8.26 -14.13
C GLN A 117 -56.48 -8.74 -14.39
N ARG A 118 -57.45 -8.03 -13.83
CA ARG A 118 -58.88 -8.25 -14.08
C ARG A 118 -59.39 -7.10 -14.91
N THR A 119 -59.98 -7.41 -16.06
CA THR A 119 -60.61 -6.40 -16.92
C THR A 119 -62.00 -6.06 -16.38
N ARG A 120 -62.51 -4.88 -16.73
CA ARG A 120 -63.88 -4.45 -16.37
C ARG A 120 -64.96 -5.37 -16.91
N GLU A 121 -64.69 -6.07 -18.01
CA GLU A 121 -65.60 -7.01 -18.66
C GLU A 121 -65.58 -8.40 -18.00
N GLY A 122 -64.81 -8.57 -16.91
CA GLY A 122 -64.80 -9.78 -16.09
C GLY A 122 -63.74 -10.82 -16.50
N SER A 123 -62.95 -10.57 -17.54
CA SER A 123 -61.84 -11.46 -17.91
C SER A 123 -60.65 -11.28 -16.95
N THR A 124 -59.99 -12.39 -16.62
CA THR A 124 -58.76 -12.38 -15.81
C THR A 124 -57.60 -12.82 -16.68
N GLU A 125 -56.60 -11.96 -16.81
CA GLU A 125 -55.35 -12.26 -17.48
C GLU A 125 -54.25 -12.48 -16.44
N ARG A 126 -53.31 -13.38 -16.78
CA ARG A 126 -52.21 -13.78 -15.91
C ARG A 126 -50.94 -13.90 -16.74
N ASP A 127 -49.94 -13.14 -16.35
CA ASP A 127 -48.61 -13.16 -16.94
C ASP A 127 -47.63 -13.75 -15.95
N ASN A 128 -46.80 -14.67 -16.41
CA ASN A 128 -45.75 -15.26 -15.60
C ASN A 128 -44.43 -15.15 -16.35
N TYR A 129 -43.39 -14.71 -15.64
CA TYR A 129 -42.07 -14.52 -16.18
C TYR A 129 -41.04 -15.22 -15.30
N LEU A 130 -40.15 -15.97 -15.94
CA LEU A 130 -39.02 -16.64 -15.29
C LEU A 130 -37.73 -16.20 -16.00
N MET A 131 -36.82 -15.60 -15.24
CA MET A 131 -35.47 -15.28 -15.69
C MET A 131 -34.47 -16.18 -14.97
N LEU A 132 -33.56 -16.77 -15.73
CA LEU A 132 -32.42 -17.53 -15.23
C LEU A 132 -31.13 -16.86 -15.72
N LYS A 133 -30.23 -16.54 -14.78
CA LYS A 133 -28.91 -15.96 -15.06
C LYS A 133 -27.83 -16.82 -14.43
N SER A 134 -27.13 -17.58 -15.26
CA SER A 134 -26.01 -18.42 -14.87
C SER A 134 -24.68 -17.80 -15.28
N GLY A 135 -23.61 -18.12 -14.56
CA GLY A 135 -22.25 -17.70 -14.85
C GLY A 135 -21.24 -18.63 -14.20
N VAL A 136 -20.02 -18.63 -14.72
CA VAL A 136 -18.89 -19.39 -14.15
C VAL A 136 -17.69 -18.46 -14.04
N ASN A 137 -16.95 -18.56 -12.95
CA ASN A 137 -15.63 -17.95 -12.80
C ASN A 137 -14.60 -19.07 -12.60
N VAL A 138 -13.48 -19.01 -13.32
CA VAL A 138 -12.43 -20.04 -13.30
C VAL A 138 -11.08 -19.34 -13.15
N GLY A 139 -10.40 -19.55 -12.02
CA GLY A 139 -9.12 -18.89 -11.72
C GLY A 139 -9.19 -17.35 -11.70
N ALA A 140 -8.04 -16.71 -11.94
CA ALA A 140 -7.82 -15.24 -11.97
C ALA A 140 -8.48 -14.51 -13.18
N SER A 141 -9.66 -14.96 -13.61
CA SER A 141 -10.35 -14.45 -14.80
C SER A 141 -11.37 -13.34 -14.50
N ALA A 142 -11.56 -12.98 -13.24
CA ALA A 142 -12.30 -11.78 -12.89
C ALA A 142 -11.34 -10.57 -12.93
N PRO A 143 -11.47 -9.63 -13.88
CA PRO A 143 -10.64 -8.44 -13.85
C PRO A 143 -10.88 -7.72 -12.52
N ALA A 144 -9.83 -7.57 -11.73
CA ALA A 144 -9.83 -6.69 -10.58
C ALA A 144 -10.33 -5.32 -11.04
N ARG A 145 -11.51 -4.94 -10.56
CA ARG A 145 -12.17 -3.70 -10.94
C ARG A 145 -11.37 -2.56 -10.32
N GLN A 146 -10.45 -1.97 -11.08
CA GLN A 146 -9.84 -0.70 -10.72
C GLN A 146 -10.98 0.33 -10.65
N GLN A 147 -11.25 0.83 -9.44
CA GLN A 147 -12.02 2.06 -9.21
C GLN A 147 -11.03 3.18 -8.92
#